data_AF-A0A7K9DQR4-F1
#
_entry.id   AF-A0A7K9DQR4-F1
#
_cell.length_a   1.000
_cell.length_b   1.000
_cell.length_c   1.000
_cell.angle_alpha   90.00
_cell.angle_beta   90.00
_cell.angle_gamma   90.00
#
_symmetry.space_group_name_H-M   'P 1'
#
loop_
_entity.id
_entity.type
_entity.pdbx_description
1 polymer ?
#
loop_
_entity_poly.entity_id
_entity_poly.type
_entity_poly.pdbx_seq_one_letter_code
_entity_poly.pdbx_strand_id
1 'polypeptide(L)'
;LKHLFPGTAEISSILEERILGADTSTELEETGCVLSIGDGIARVYGLRNVQAEEMVEFSSGLKGMSLNLEPDNVGVVVFGNDRLIKEGDV
;
A
#
# COMPACT_ATOMS: atom_id res chain seq x y z
N LEU A 1 -4.20 26.33 0.19
CA LEU A 1 -4.10 25.43 1.37
C LEU A 1 -5.36 24.56 1.43
N LYS A 2 -5.38 23.45 0.70
CA LYS A 2 -6.39 22.40 0.84
C LYS A 2 -5.66 21.06 0.79
N HIS A 3 -5.03 20.68 1.90
CA HIS A 3 -4.79 19.28 2.18
C HIS A 3 -6.15 18.69 2.54
N LEU A 4 -6.76 18.01 1.57
CA LEU A 4 -7.93 17.20 1.82
C LEU A 4 -7.41 15.86 2.33
N PHE A 5 -7.73 15.55 3.57
CA PHE A 5 -7.61 14.22 4.15
C PHE A 5 -8.20 13.19 3.16
N PRO A 6 -7.55 12.04 2.90
CA PRO A 6 -8.11 11.01 2.03
C PRO A 6 -9.50 10.65 2.53
N GLY A 7 -10.41 10.51 1.58
CA GLY A 7 -11.84 10.57 1.81
C GLY A 7 -12.31 9.50 2.79
N THR A 8 -13.29 9.85 3.60
CA THR A 8 -13.98 8.98 4.57
C THR A 8 -14.46 7.65 3.96
N ALA A 9 -14.62 7.60 2.62
CA ALA A 9 -15.07 6.44 1.87
C ALA A 9 -14.05 5.29 1.85
N GLU A 10 -12.75 5.55 1.67
CA GLU A 10 -11.74 4.49 1.56
C GLU A 10 -11.49 3.80 2.91
N ILE A 11 -11.45 4.59 3.98
CA ILE A 11 -11.41 4.06 5.34
C ILE A 11 -12.69 3.27 5.65
N SER A 12 -13.85 3.71 5.15
CA SER A 12 -15.13 2.99 5.31
C SER A 12 -15.10 1.64 4.62
N SER A 13 -14.60 1.54 3.39
CA SER A 13 -14.51 0.26 2.66
C SER A 13 -13.59 -0.74 3.37
N ILE A 14 -12.43 -0.28 3.86
CA ILE A 14 -11.51 -1.13 4.62
C ILE A 14 -12.14 -1.59 5.96
N LEU A 15 -12.93 -0.72 6.62
CA LEU A 15 -13.66 -1.06 7.85
C LEU A 15 -14.82 -2.02 7.59
N GLU A 16 -15.55 -1.83 6.49
CA GLU A 16 -16.66 -2.69 6.06
C GLU A 16 -16.18 -4.10 5.73
N GLU A 17 -15.07 -4.24 5.01
CA GLU A 17 -14.46 -5.55 4.72
C GLU A 17 -14.07 -6.31 5.99
N ARG A 18 -13.54 -5.61 7.01
CA ARG A 18 -13.23 -6.21 8.32
C ARG A 18 -14.46 -6.67 9.08
N ILE A 19 -15.61 -6.02 8.91
CA ILE A 19 -16.88 -6.41 9.56
C ILE A 19 -17.52 -7.60 8.84
N LEU A 20 -17.35 -7.71 7.52
CA LEU A 20 -17.95 -8.75 6.69
C LEU A 20 -17.24 -10.12 6.78
N GLY A 21 -16.07 -10.19 7.42
CA GLY A 21 -15.44 -11.46 7.80
C GLY A 21 -14.99 -12.34 6.63
N ALA A 22 -14.76 -11.75 5.45
CA ALA A 22 -13.96 -12.42 4.43
C ALA A 22 -12.53 -12.62 4.98
N ASP A 23 -11.85 -13.70 4.60
CA ASP A 23 -10.48 -14.05 5.01
C ASP A 23 -9.42 -13.06 4.43
N THR A 24 -9.66 -11.76 4.53
CA THR A 24 -8.77 -10.68 4.07
C THR A 24 -7.48 -10.63 4.88
N SER A 25 -7.43 -11.31 6.04
CA SER A 25 -6.22 -11.37 6.86
C SER A 25 -5.07 -12.04 6.13
N THR A 26 -5.32 -13.10 5.36
CA THR A 26 -4.28 -13.83 4.60
C THR A 26 -3.87 -13.05 3.35
N GLU A 27 -4.78 -12.33 2.71
CA GLU A 27 -4.44 -11.46 1.57
C GLU A 27 -3.52 -10.32 1.99
N LEU A 28 -3.72 -9.72 3.17
CA LEU A 28 -2.88 -8.64 3.68
C LEU A 28 -1.50 -9.08 4.21
N GLU A 29 -1.25 -10.39 4.31
CA GLU A 29 0.06 -10.90 4.71
C GLU A 29 1.10 -10.70 3.60
N GLU A 30 0.73 -11.03 2.37
CA GLU A 30 1.62 -11.01 1.20
C GLU A 30 1.29 -9.88 0.20
N THR A 31 0.13 -9.25 0.34
CA THR A 31 -0.34 -8.19 -0.55
C THR A 31 -0.62 -6.90 0.23
N GLY A 32 -0.62 -5.77 -0.47
CA GLY A 32 -0.89 -4.48 0.14
C GLY A 32 -1.65 -3.54 -0.79
N CYS A 33 -1.97 -2.35 -0.27
CA CYS A 33 -2.67 -1.30 -1.00
C CYS A 33 -1.91 0.02 -0.81
N VAL A 34 -1.65 0.72 -1.92
CA VAL A 34 -0.95 2.00 -1.93
C VAL A 34 -1.84 3.06 -1.26
N LEU A 35 -1.39 3.56 -0.11
CA LEU A 35 -2.02 4.68 0.59
C LEU A 35 -1.61 6.03 -0.01
N SER A 36 -0.38 6.12 -0.53
CA SER A 36 0.13 7.34 -1.15
C SER A 36 1.38 7.05 -1.97
N ILE A 37 1.63 7.83 -3.01
CA ILE A 37 2.85 7.78 -3.82
C ILE A 37 3.34 9.21 -4.12
N GLY A 38 4.64 9.44 -3.95
CA GLY A 38 5.29 10.70 -4.31
C GLY A 38 6.80 10.63 -4.16
N ASP A 39 7.51 11.36 -5.01
CA ASP A 39 8.98 11.43 -5.03
C ASP A 39 9.65 10.04 -5.08
N GLY A 40 9.03 9.09 -5.78
CA GLY A 40 9.51 7.71 -5.88
C GLY A 40 9.32 6.85 -4.63
N ILE A 41 8.52 7.28 -3.65
CA ILE A 41 8.23 6.51 -2.43
C ILE A 41 6.73 6.23 -2.32
N ALA A 42 6.36 4.95 -2.30
CA ALA A 42 5.01 4.50 -2.00
C ALA A 42 4.89 4.18 -0.49
N ARG A 43 3.75 4.55 0.11
CA ARG A 43 3.33 4.05 1.42
C ARG A 43 2.25 3.01 1.19
N VAL A 44 2.44 1.81 1.69
CA VAL A 44 1.59 0.65 1.39
C VAL A 44 1.02 0.08 2.68
N TYR A 45 -0.30 -0.06 2.78
CA TYR A 45 -0.97 -0.80 3.86
C TYR A 45 -0.95 -2.30 3.54
N GLY A 46 -0.78 -3.17 4.54
CA GLY A 46 -0.66 -4.62 4.33
C GLY A 46 0.80 -5.05 4.29
N LEU A 47 1.12 -6.02 3.42
CA LEU A 47 2.47 -6.59 3.30
C LEU A 47 3.05 -7.05 4.66
N ARG A 48 2.24 -7.65 5.52
CA ARG A 48 2.62 -7.89 6.94
C ARG A 48 3.82 -8.83 7.10
N ASN A 49 4.04 -9.72 6.14
CA ASN A 49 5.17 -10.66 6.15
C ASN A 49 6.39 -10.13 5.39
N VAL A 50 6.28 -8.96 4.74
CA VAL A 50 7.39 -8.43 3.94
C VAL A 50 8.58 -8.11 4.83
N GLN A 51 9.76 -8.47 4.34
CA GLN A 51 11.02 -8.21 5.00
C GLN A 51 11.60 -6.87 4.54
N ALA A 52 12.58 -6.35 5.27
CA ALA A 52 13.31 -5.18 4.82
C ALA A 52 14.18 -5.57 3.62
N GLU A 53 14.32 -4.64 2.66
CA GLU A 53 15.05 -4.83 1.40
C GLU A 53 14.46 -5.91 0.48
N GLU A 54 13.21 -6.30 0.72
CA GLU A 54 12.50 -7.25 -0.13
C GLU A 54 11.93 -6.55 -1.36
N MET A 55 11.96 -7.26 -2.48
CA MET A 55 11.41 -6.79 -3.75
C MET A 55 9.90 -6.95 -3.75
N VAL A 56 9.18 -5.89 -4.10
CA VAL A 56 7.74 -5.91 -4.34
C VAL A 56 7.42 -5.52 -5.77
N GLU A 57 6.27 -5.94 -6.26
CA GLU A 57 5.78 -5.63 -7.59
C GLU A 57 4.40 -4.97 -7.48
N PHE A 58 4.26 -3.81 -8.10
CA PHE A 58 3.00 -3.09 -8.20
C PHE A 58 2.18 -3.67 -9.36
N SER A 59 0.86 -3.56 -9.31
CA SER A 59 -0.07 -3.94 -10.38
C SER A 59 0.25 -3.34 -11.77
N SER A 60 0.99 -2.22 -11.83
CA SER A 60 1.53 -1.66 -13.08
C SER A 60 2.68 -2.47 -13.70
N GLY A 61 3.22 -3.46 -13.00
CA GLY A 61 4.44 -4.21 -13.32
C GLY A 61 5.74 -3.49 -12.93
N LEU A 62 5.64 -2.28 -12.36
CA LEU A 62 6.79 -1.62 -11.76
C LEU A 62 7.21 -2.38 -10.51
N LYS A 63 8.50 -2.33 -10.21
CA LYS A 63 9.07 -2.96 -9.03
C LYS A 63 9.47 -1.91 -8.01
N GLY A 64 9.54 -2.32 -6.76
CA GLY A 64 10.09 -1.51 -5.69
C GLY A 64 10.79 -2.37 -4.65
N MET A 65 11.34 -1.69 -3.65
CA MET A 65 12.01 -2.34 -2.51
C MET A 65 11.46 -1.78 -1.21
N SER A 66 11.04 -2.67 -0.31
CA SER A 66 10.61 -2.31 1.04
C SER A 66 11.80 -1.79 1.86
N LEU A 67 11.64 -0.64 2.52
CA LEU A 67 12.70 -0.04 3.34
C LEU A 67 12.25 0.16 4.79
N ASN A 68 11.15 0.89 4.99
CA ASN A 68 10.65 1.20 6.33
C ASN A 68 9.45 0.31 6.64
N LEU A 69 9.57 -0.57 7.63
CA LEU A 69 8.48 -1.44 8.07
C LEU A 69 7.86 -0.86 9.33
N GLU A 70 6.74 -0.16 9.19
CA GLU A 70 5.97 0.35 10.32
C GLU A 70 4.81 -0.62 10.64
N PRO A 71 4.29 -0.64 11.88
CA PRO A 71 3.18 -1.52 12.24
C PRO A 71 1.94 -1.35 11.37
N ASP A 72 1.72 -0.14 10.84
CA ASP A 72 0.52 0.21 10.09
C ASP A 72 0.76 0.31 8.57
N ASN A 73 2.01 0.42 8.10
CA ASN A 73 2.31 0.56 6.68
C ASN A 73 3.79 0.30 6.38
N VAL A 74 4.08 0.04 5.11
CA VAL A 74 5.43 -0.19 4.58
C VAL A 74 5.80 0.93 3.61
N GLY A 75 6.98 1.50 3.80
CA GLY A 75 7.60 2.41 2.83
C GLY A 75 8.34 1.63 1.76
N VAL A 76 7.94 1.80 0.50
CA VAL A 76 8.52 1.14 -0.67
C VAL A 76 9.14 2.19 -1.58
N VAL A 77 10.42 2.04 -1.90
CA VAL A 77 11.07 2.84 -2.97
C VAL A 77 10.72 2.22 -4.31
N VAL A 78 10.20 3.03 -5.23
CA VAL A 78 9.77 2.61 -6.56
C VAL A 78 10.93 2.69 -7.55
N PHE A 79 11.12 1.63 -8.32
CA PHE A 79 12.04 1.60 -9.44
C PHE A 79 11.30 1.95 -10.73
N GLY A 80 11.53 3.16 -11.22
CA GLY A 80 10.97 3.63 -12.49
C GLY A 80 10.08 4.86 -12.34
N ASN A 81 9.07 4.96 -13.20
CA ASN A 81 8.18 6.12 -13.26
C ASN A 81 6.99 5.95 -12.31
N ASP A 82 7.10 6.53 -11.12
CA ASP A 82 6.09 6.49 -10.06
C ASP A 82 4.70 6.99 -10.49
N ARG A 83 4.59 7.80 -11.55
CA ARG A 83 3.32 8.27 -12.11
C ARG A 83 2.41 7.17 -12.66
N LEU A 84 2.93 5.94 -12.79
CA LEU A 84 2.16 4.77 -13.21
C LEU A 84 1.47 4.05 -12.03
N ILE A 85 1.75 4.47 -10.79
CA ILE A 85 1.15 3.95 -9.57
C ILE A 85 0.21 5.02 -9.00
N LYS A 86 -0.89 4.60 -8.38
CA LYS A 86 -1.89 5.47 -7.77
C LYS A 86 -2.27 4.97 -6.38
N GLU A 87 -2.85 5.88 -5.59
CA GLU A 87 -3.56 5.50 -4.37
C GLU A 87 -4.67 4.50 -4.70
N GLY A 88 -4.78 3.46 -3.87
CA GLY A 88 -5.70 2.34 -4.09
C GLY A 88 -5.14 1.18 -4.92
N ASP A 89 -4.00 1.35 -5.61
CA ASP A 89 -3.38 0.26 -6.36
C ASP A 89 -2.83 -0.83 -5.42
N VAL A 90 -2.83 -2.07 -5.90
CA VAL A 90 -2.21 -3.24 -5.24
C VAL A 90 -0.77 -3.39 -5.71
#